data_AF-A0ABD2QDK2-F1
#
_entry.id   AF-A0ABD2QDK2-F1
#
_cell.length_a   1.000
_cell.length_b   1.000
_cell.length_c   1.000
_cell.angle_alpha   90.00
_cell.angle_beta   90.00
_cell.angle_gamma   90.00
#
_symmetry.space_group_name_H-M   'P 1'
#
loop_
_entity.id
_entity.type
_entity.pdbx_description
1 polymer ?
#
loop_
_entity_poly.entity_id
_entity_poly.type
_entity_poly.pdbx_seq_one_letter_code
_entity_poly.pdbx_strand_id
1 'polypeptide(L)'
;MEEAQKPRTSMYSNFRGGPIGYGDPECRVMGDTERGTIFSKFVQERMFTDLCLREWSSWRRCLRRHNQSWIPSFYCRDLYNKVEECQVSFLNTPEKLKKIEDEYLDKRSEYRRTGVGHLYMEKQMVKRFSTPEADEAVRQRFEDPE
;
A
#
# COMPACT_ATOMS: atom_id res chain seq x y z
N MET A 1 3.96 -42.12 31.90
CA MET A 1 4.60 -41.01 31.17
C MET A 1 3.85 -40.88 29.88
N GLU A 2 2.95 -39.90 29.82
CA GLU A 2 1.96 -39.74 28.75
C GLU A 2 2.55 -38.78 27.72
N GLU A 3 3.05 -39.33 26.60
CA GLU A 3 3.47 -38.53 25.45
C GLU A 3 2.22 -37.98 24.77
N ALA A 4 1.95 -36.70 25.00
CA ALA A 4 0.89 -35.96 24.31
C ALA A 4 1.16 -35.95 22.79
N GLN A 5 0.38 -36.75 22.07
CA GLN A 5 0.43 -36.87 20.63
C GLN A 5 -0.01 -35.54 19.98
N LYS A 6 0.97 -34.78 19.46
CA LYS A 6 0.74 -33.50 18.80
C LYS A 6 -0.15 -33.72 17.56
N PRO A 7 -1.35 -33.14 17.48
CA PRO A 7 -2.23 -33.37 16.35
C PRO A 7 -1.56 -32.83 15.08
N ARG A 8 -1.53 -33.65 14.03
CA ARG A 8 -1.10 -33.21 12.69
C ARG A 8 -2.11 -32.17 12.19
N THR A 9 -1.80 -30.90 12.39
CA THR A 9 -2.55 -29.79 11.82
C THR A 9 -2.49 -29.92 10.30
N SER A 10 -3.62 -30.30 9.72
CA SER A 10 -3.85 -30.25 8.28
C SER A 10 -3.46 -28.86 7.79
N MET A 11 -2.67 -28.77 6.72
CA MET A 11 -2.29 -27.49 6.09
C MET A 11 -3.51 -26.62 5.75
N TYR A 12 -4.69 -27.24 5.62
CA TYR A 12 -5.98 -26.61 5.37
C TYR A 12 -6.67 -26.02 6.62
N SER A 13 -6.24 -26.33 7.85
CA SER A 13 -6.84 -25.76 9.07
C SER A 13 -6.62 -24.25 9.17
N ASN A 14 -5.55 -23.74 8.56
CA ASN A 14 -5.19 -22.32 8.59
C ASN A 14 -6.06 -21.48 7.62
N PHE A 15 -6.68 -22.12 6.61
CA PHE A 15 -7.47 -21.44 5.57
C PHE A 15 -8.97 -21.34 5.88
N ARG A 16 -9.51 -22.21 6.74
CA ARG A 16 -10.93 -22.22 7.17
C ARG A 16 -11.11 -22.02 8.68
N GLY A 17 -10.10 -21.46 9.35
CA GLY A 17 -10.11 -21.15 10.78
C GLY A 17 -10.47 -19.70 11.10
N GLY A 18 -10.33 -19.34 12.38
CA GLY A 18 -10.52 -17.98 12.88
C GLY A 18 -11.94 -17.68 13.37
N PRO A 19 -12.11 -16.62 14.19
CA PRO A 19 -13.38 -16.30 14.86
C PRO A 19 -14.53 -15.96 13.91
N ILE A 20 -14.21 -15.61 12.66
CA ILE A 20 -15.16 -15.17 11.62
C ILE A 20 -15.05 -15.99 10.33
N GLY A 21 -14.23 -17.05 10.30
CA GLY A 21 -14.10 -17.95 9.15
C GLY A 21 -13.25 -17.45 7.96
N TYR A 22 -12.51 -16.34 8.11
CA TYR A 22 -11.61 -15.78 7.09
C TYR A 22 -10.14 -16.25 7.20
N GLY A 23 -9.90 -17.34 7.95
CA GLY A 23 -8.58 -17.90 8.20
C GLY A 23 -8.00 -17.47 9.56
N ASP A 24 -6.87 -18.07 9.92
CA ASP A 24 -6.19 -17.83 11.19
C ASP A 24 -5.61 -16.39 11.28
N PRO A 25 -5.98 -15.58 12.29
CA PRO A 25 -5.40 -14.26 12.54
C PRO A 25 -3.90 -14.24 12.84
N GLU A 26 -3.33 -15.31 13.38
CA GLU A 26 -1.91 -15.36 13.78
C GLU A 26 -1.00 -15.84 12.65
N CYS A 27 -1.58 -16.36 11.57
CA CYS A 27 -0.83 -16.77 10.40
C CYS A 27 -0.16 -15.54 9.74
N ARG A 28 1.18 -15.54 9.68
CA ARG A 28 2.00 -14.51 9.01
C ARG A 28 2.41 -14.85 7.58
N VAL A 29 1.96 -16.00 7.05
CA VAL A 29 2.26 -16.40 5.67
C VAL A 29 1.35 -15.65 4.71
N MET A 30 1.93 -15.10 3.64
CA MET A 30 1.20 -14.43 2.55
C MET A 30 1.22 -15.31 1.31
N GLY A 31 0.05 -15.58 0.73
CA GLY A 31 -0.05 -16.35 -0.52
C GLY A 31 0.22 -15.50 -1.76
N ASP A 32 0.54 -16.14 -2.89
CA ASP A 32 0.87 -15.42 -4.14
C ASP A 32 -0.30 -14.59 -4.67
N THR A 33 -1.53 -15.12 -4.59
CA THR A 33 -2.74 -14.37 -5.01
C THR A 33 -2.93 -13.12 -4.17
N GLU A 34 -2.72 -13.22 -2.86
CA GLU A 34 -2.83 -12.11 -1.93
C GLU A 34 -1.75 -11.05 -2.20
N ARG A 35 -0.51 -11.53 -2.41
CA ARG A 35 0.64 -10.70 -2.79
C ARG A 35 0.36 -9.92 -4.08
N GLY A 36 -0.14 -10.59 -5.11
CA GLY A 36 -0.41 -10.00 -6.42
C GLY A 36 -1.62 -9.07 -6.49
N THR A 37 -2.60 -9.23 -5.59
CA THR A 37 -3.87 -8.48 -5.66
C THR A 37 -4.02 -7.44 -4.56
N ILE A 38 -4.23 -7.87 -3.32
CA ILE A 38 -4.57 -6.99 -2.21
C ILE A 38 -3.32 -6.27 -1.70
N PHE A 39 -2.22 -7.00 -1.51
CA PHE A 39 -0.97 -6.42 -1.04
C PHE A 39 -0.42 -5.41 -2.06
N SER A 40 -0.43 -5.72 -3.37
CA SER A 40 -0.09 -4.76 -4.42
C SER A 40 -0.87 -3.45 -4.32
N LYS A 41 -2.19 -3.51 -4.04
CA LYS A 41 -3.02 -2.31 -3.86
C LYS A 41 -2.66 -1.54 -2.60
N PHE A 42 -2.38 -2.24 -1.50
CA PHE A 42 -1.91 -1.61 -0.26
C PHE A 42 -0.60 -0.87 -0.47
N VAL A 43 0.38 -1.52 -1.11
CA VAL A 43 1.68 -0.90 -1.43
C VAL A 43 1.47 0.32 -2.30
N GLN A 44 0.69 0.21 -3.38
CA GLN A 44 0.36 1.35 -4.25
C GLN A 44 -0.22 2.53 -3.47
N GLU A 45 -1.20 2.28 -2.60
CA GLU A 45 -1.79 3.33 -1.77
C GLU A 45 -0.74 4.00 -0.87
N ARG A 46 0.12 3.24 -0.20
CA ARG A 46 1.20 3.79 0.63
C ARG A 46 2.18 4.63 -0.19
N MET A 47 2.50 4.21 -1.42
CA MET A 47 3.37 4.97 -2.32
C MET A 47 2.77 6.33 -2.69
N PHE A 48 1.48 6.38 -3.00
CA PHE A 48 0.83 7.63 -3.46
C PHE A 48 0.40 8.57 -2.33
N THR A 49 0.16 8.04 -1.13
CA THR A 49 -0.38 8.80 0.01
C THR A 49 0.66 9.23 1.03
N ASP A 50 1.79 8.53 1.12
CA ASP A 50 2.78 8.76 2.17
C ASP A 50 4.22 8.70 1.63
N LEU A 51 4.67 7.54 1.13
CA LEU A 51 6.09 7.28 0.88
C LEU A 51 6.70 8.11 -0.25
N CYS A 52 6.02 8.22 -1.38
CA CYS A 52 6.46 9.00 -2.55
C CYS A 52 5.52 10.19 -2.80
N LEU A 53 4.91 10.72 -1.73
CA LEU A 53 3.88 11.76 -1.80
C LEU A 53 4.39 13.03 -2.51
N ARG A 54 5.65 13.40 -2.27
CA ARG A 54 6.28 14.61 -2.82
C ARG A 54 6.44 14.53 -4.33
N GLU A 55 7.04 13.44 -4.80
CA GLU A 55 7.30 13.17 -6.22
C GLU A 55 5.96 13.02 -6.95
N TRP A 56 5.03 12.28 -6.34
CA TRP A 56 3.68 12.08 -6.87
C TRP A 56 2.90 13.39 -7.00
N SER A 57 2.94 14.24 -5.97
CA SER A 57 2.30 15.56 -6.00
C SER A 57 2.88 16.46 -7.09
N SER A 58 4.21 16.45 -7.24
CA SER A 58 4.90 17.23 -8.27
C SER A 58 4.48 16.80 -9.68
N TRP A 59 4.43 15.50 -9.93
CA TRP A 59 3.97 14.95 -11.20
C TRP A 59 2.50 15.30 -11.49
N ARG A 60 1.61 15.13 -10.50
CA ARG A 60 0.19 15.50 -10.65
C ARG A 60 -0.02 16.98 -10.93
N ARG A 61 0.74 17.86 -10.28
CA ARG A 61 0.72 19.30 -10.56
C ARG A 61 1.10 19.60 -12.00
N CYS A 62 2.11 18.91 -12.53
CA CYS A 62 2.49 19.02 -13.93
C CYS A 62 1.37 18.52 -14.87
N LEU A 63 0.77 17.37 -14.59
CA LEU A 63 -0.35 16.86 -15.40
C LEU A 63 -1.52 17.85 -15.44
N ARG A 64 -1.85 18.47 -14.30
CA ARG A 64 -2.90 19.50 -14.22
C ARG A 64 -2.52 20.74 -15.03
N ARG A 65 -1.26 21.17 -15.01
CA ARG A 65 -0.75 22.29 -15.81
C ARG A 65 -0.85 22.03 -17.32
N HIS A 66 -0.63 20.78 -17.74
CA HIS A 66 -0.65 20.39 -19.16
C HIS A 66 -1.97 19.73 -19.59
N ASN A 67 -3.06 19.84 -18.83
CA ASN A 67 -4.30 19.10 -19.11
C ASN A 67 -4.96 19.41 -20.46
N GLN A 68 -4.62 20.55 -21.09
CA GLN A 68 -5.09 20.96 -22.42
C GLN A 68 -4.25 20.34 -23.56
N SER A 69 -3.12 19.73 -23.25
CA SER A 69 -2.27 19.05 -24.24
C SER A 69 -2.89 17.72 -24.65
N TRP A 70 -2.67 17.29 -25.90
CA TRP A 70 -3.14 15.99 -26.40
C TRP A 70 -2.66 14.82 -25.51
N ILE A 71 -1.42 14.90 -25.01
CA ILE A 71 -0.85 13.91 -24.09
C ILE A 71 -0.03 14.63 -23.00
N PRO A 72 -0.64 14.98 -21.86
CA PRO A 72 0.03 15.70 -20.77
C PRO A 72 1.23 14.94 -20.18
N SER A 73 1.21 13.61 -20.22
CA SER A 73 2.26 12.76 -19.66
C SER A 73 3.62 12.90 -20.35
N PHE A 74 3.66 13.24 -21.65
CA PHE A 74 4.93 13.46 -22.35
C PHE A 74 5.70 14.65 -21.76
N TYR A 75 5.00 15.74 -21.43
CA TYR A 75 5.62 16.94 -20.84
C TYR A 75 6.05 16.72 -19.39
N CYS A 76 5.47 15.74 -18.71
CA CYS A 76 5.72 15.47 -17.30
C CYS A 76 6.58 14.21 -17.08
N ARG A 77 7.25 13.71 -18.14
CA ARG A 77 8.04 12.47 -18.09
C ARG A 77 9.15 12.52 -17.05
N ASP A 78 9.90 13.62 -16.98
CA ASP A 78 11.02 13.75 -16.02
C ASP A 78 10.55 13.72 -14.57
N LEU A 79 9.37 14.27 -14.29
CA LEU A 79 8.76 14.19 -12.97
C LEU A 79 8.23 12.79 -12.66
N TYR A 80 7.76 12.07 -13.68
CA TYR A 80 7.38 10.67 -13.52
C TYR A 80 8.59 9.77 -13.24
N ASN A 81 9.73 10.01 -13.90
CA ASN A 81 10.96 9.27 -13.62
C ASN A 81 11.37 9.40 -12.14
N LYS A 82 11.17 10.57 -11.51
CA LYS A 82 11.40 10.75 -10.06
C LYS A 82 10.45 9.93 -9.20
N VAL A 83 9.17 9.80 -9.62
CA VAL A 83 8.21 8.91 -8.94
C VAL A 83 8.69 7.46 -9.04
N GLU A 84 9.11 7.03 -10.23
CA GLU A 84 9.62 5.69 -10.48
C GLU A 84 10.88 5.42 -9.65
N GLU A 85 11.84 6.33 -9.65
CA GLU A 85 13.05 6.26 -8.81
C GLU A 85 12.70 6.10 -7.33
N CYS A 86 11.73 6.87 -6.83
CA CYS A 86 11.26 6.73 -5.45
C CYS A 86 10.69 5.33 -5.21
N GLN A 87 9.76 4.87 -6.04
CA GLN A 87 9.13 3.55 -5.90
C GLN A 87 10.16 2.41 -5.96
N VAL A 88 11.07 2.46 -6.94
CA VAL A 88 12.14 1.48 -7.12
C VAL A 88 13.08 1.46 -5.91
N SER A 89 13.39 2.62 -5.31
CA SER A 89 14.22 2.67 -4.10
C SER A 89 13.60 1.91 -2.92
N PHE A 90 12.26 1.95 -2.78
CA PHE A 90 11.55 1.21 -1.73
C PHE A 90 11.47 -0.28 -2.03
N LEU A 91 11.26 -0.66 -3.29
CA LEU A 91 11.18 -2.07 -3.70
C LEU A 91 12.55 -2.77 -3.65
N ASN A 92 13.63 -2.05 -3.96
CA ASN A 92 15.00 -2.59 -3.90
C ASN A 92 15.56 -2.67 -2.48
N THR A 93 14.93 -2.03 -1.50
CA THR A 93 15.37 -2.08 -0.10
C THR A 93 14.54 -3.12 0.67
N PRO A 94 15.06 -4.33 0.93
CA PRO A 94 14.28 -5.42 1.53
C PRO A 94 13.75 -5.07 2.92
N GLU A 95 14.48 -4.24 3.68
CA GLU A 95 14.05 -3.78 5.01
C GLU A 95 12.80 -2.90 4.95
N LYS A 96 12.74 -2.00 3.97
CA LYS A 96 11.59 -1.12 3.78
C LYS A 96 10.38 -1.90 3.29
N LEU A 97 10.59 -2.83 2.36
CA LEU A 97 9.53 -3.71 1.88
C LEU A 97 8.96 -4.59 2.99
N LYS A 98 9.84 -5.16 3.83
CA LYS A 98 9.42 -5.96 4.99
C LYS A 98 8.58 -5.16 5.98
N LYS A 99 8.94 -3.89 6.23
CA LYS A 99 8.13 -3.01 7.09
C LYS A 99 6.71 -2.84 6.54
N ILE A 100 6.57 -2.62 5.23
CA ILE A 100 5.25 -2.50 4.59
C ILE A 100 4.50 -3.84 4.64
N GLU A 101 5.20 -4.96 4.44
CA GLU A 101 4.63 -6.31 4.59
C GLU A 101 4.11 -6.56 6.01
N ASP A 102 4.87 -6.19 7.03
CA ASP A 102 4.46 -6.32 8.43
C ASP A 102 3.24 -5.44 8.75
N GLU A 103 3.22 -4.18 8.31
CA GLU A 103 2.06 -3.28 8.43
C GLU A 103 0.79 -3.88 7.79
N TYR A 104 0.94 -4.51 6.62
CA TYR A 104 -0.16 -5.19 5.94
C TYR A 104 -0.65 -6.42 6.70
N LEU A 105 0.27 -7.27 7.17
CA LEU A 105 -0.05 -8.48 7.91
C LEU A 105 -0.80 -8.18 9.20
N ASP A 106 -0.46 -7.07 9.87
CA ASP A 106 -1.14 -6.62 11.09
C ASP A 106 -2.59 -6.18 10.80
N LYS A 107 -2.80 -5.39 9.73
CA LYS A 107 -4.15 -5.03 9.25
C LYS A 107 -4.97 -6.25 8.85
N ARG A 108 -4.33 -7.24 8.23
CA ARG A 108 -4.97 -8.51 7.86
C ARG A 108 -5.35 -9.33 9.09
N SER A 109 -4.48 -9.38 10.09
CA SER A 109 -4.76 -10.06 11.36
C SER A 109 -5.96 -9.42 12.04
N GLU A 110 -6.03 -8.08 12.08
CA GLU A 110 -7.21 -7.36 12.57
C GLU A 110 -8.46 -7.71 11.78
N TYR A 111 -8.41 -7.69 10.44
CA TYR A 111 -9.53 -8.09 9.59
C TYR A 111 -10.00 -9.51 9.90
N ARG A 112 -9.09 -10.46 10.11
CA ARG A 112 -9.42 -11.85 10.47
C ARG A 112 -9.94 -12.00 11.90
N ARG A 113 -9.68 -11.05 12.81
CA ARG A 113 -10.24 -11.04 14.18
C ARG A 113 -11.62 -10.39 14.22
N THR A 114 -11.81 -9.26 13.55
CA THR A 114 -12.98 -8.37 13.72
C THR A 114 -13.96 -8.41 12.55
N GLY A 115 -13.49 -8.80 11.35
CA GLY A 115 -14.26 -8.74 10.11
C GLY A 115 -14.32 -7.33 9.50
N VAL A 116 -13.71 -6.33 10.12
CA VAL A 116 -13.72 -4.95 9.62
C VAL A 116 -12.61 -4.80 8.58
N GLY A 117 -13.01 -4.80 7.31
CA GLY A 117 -12.09 -4.70 6.17
C GLY A 117 -11.61 -3.28 5.94
N HIS A 118 -10.34 -3.15 5.53
CA HIS A 118 -9.83 -1.90 5.01
C HIS A 118 -10.01 -1.86 3.49
N LEU A 119 -10.74 -0.85 3.00
CA LEU A 119 -10.94 -0.62 1.58
C LEU A 119 -9.75 0.17 1.03
N TYR A 120 -8.89 -0.51 0.27
CA TYR A 120 -7.77 0.14 -0.39
C TYR A 120 -8.25 0.96 -1.60
N MET A 121 -7.61 2.10 -1.82
CA MET A 121 -7.84 3.01 -2.95
C MET A 121 -9.31 3.50 -3.03
N GLU A 122 -9.92 3.84 -1.90
CA GLU A 122 -11.28 4.38 -1.90
C GLU A 122 -11.37 5.66 -2.76
N LYS A 123 -12.45 5.77 -3.55
CA LYS A 123 -12.69 6.94 -4.42
C LYS A 123 -12.56 8.27 -3.68
N GLN A 124 -12.97 8.32 -2.41
CA GLN A 124 -12.87 9.53 -1.59
C GLN A 124 -11.43 9.90 -1.27
N MET A 125 -10.60 8.91 -0.93
CA MET A 125 -9.17 9.10 -0.68
C MET A 125 -8.48 9.56 -1.97
N VAL A 126 -8.71 8.88 -3.09
CA VAL A 126 -8.14 9.25 -4.39
C VAL A 126 -8.53 10.69 -4.75
N LYS A 127 -9.81 11.05 -4.57
CA LYS A 127 -10.28 12.43 -4.79
C LYS A 127 -9.55 13.43 -3.90
N ARG A 128 -9.45 13.16 -2.60
CA ARG A 128 -8.75 14.03 -1.63
C ARG A 128 -7.33 14.32 -2.07
N PHE A 129 -6.57 13.31 -2.48
CA PHE A 129 -5.19 13.52 -2.91
C PHE A 129 -5.10 14.15 -4.29
N SER A 130 -6.10 14.04 -5.16
CA SER A 130 -6.08 14.58 -6.53
C SER A 130 -6.29 16.10 -6.63
N THR A 131 -6.63 16.80 -5.55
CA THR A 131 -6.99 18.22 -5.62
C THR A 131 -5.77 19.17 -5.68
N PRO A 132 -5.94 20.39 -6.24
CA PRO A 132 -4.94 21.44 -6.17
C PRO A 132 -4.49 21.77 -4.76
N GLU A 133 -5.43 21.81 -3.82
CA GLU A 133 -5.20 22.16 -2.42
C GLU A 133 -4.33 21.10 -1.73
N ALA A 134 -4.54 19.83 -2.05
CA ALA A 134 -3.70 18.75 -1.52
C ALA A 134 -2.25 18.85 -2.03
N ASP A 135 -2.06 19.21 -3.30
CA ASP A 135 -0.72 19.41 -3.85
C ASP A 135 0.01 20.62 -3.29
N GLU A 136 -0.74 21.65 -2.91
CA GLU A 136 -0.20 22.83 -2.24
C GLU A 136 0.17 22.53 -0.79
N ALA A 137 -0.67 21.78 -0.06
CA ALA A 137 -0.35 21.33 1.30
C ALA A 137 0.90 20.44 1.34
N VAL A 138 1.08 19.56 0.34
CA VAL A 138 2.31 18.78 0.18
C VAL A 138 3.50 19.70 -0.08
N ARG A 139 3.35 20.71 -0.94
CA ARG A 139 4.40 21.68 -1.21
C ARG A 139 4.90 22.34 0.08
N GLN A 140 3.98 22.91 0.86
CA GLN A 140 4.27 23.59 2.12
C GLN A 140 4.98 22.66 3.11
N ARG A 141 4.48 21.42 3.27
CA ARG A 141 5.10 20.40 4.15
C ARG A 141 6.58 20.12 3.84
N PHE A 142 7.00 20.25 2.58
CA PHE A 142 8.37 19.92 2.15
C PHE A 142 9.23 21.15 1.78
N GLU A 143 8.68 22.37 1.86
CA GLU A 143 9.39 23.63 1.54
C GLU A 143 9.67 24.51 2.75
N ASP A 144 9.09 24.23 3.92
CA ASP A 144 9.48 24.85 5.18
C ASP A 144 10.55 23.99 5.88
N PRO A 145 11.86 24.29 5.70
CA PRO A 145 12.87 23.77 6.61
C PRO A 145 12.71 24.51 7.95
N GLU A 146 12.41 23.77 9.02
CA GLU A 146 12.81 24.20 10.37
C GLU A 146 14.32 24.43 10.45
#